data_AF-A0A6J4QP36-F1
#
_entry.id   AF-A0A6J4QP36-F1
#
_cell.length_a   1.000
_cell.length_b   1.000
_cell.length_c   1.000
_cell.angle_alpha   90.00
_cell.angle_beta   90.00
_cell.angle_gamma   90.00
#
_symmetry.space_group_name_H-M   'P 1'
#
loop_
_entity.id
_entity.type
_entity.pdbx_description
1 polymer ?
#
loop_
_entity_poly.entity_id
_entity_poly.type
_entity_poly.pdbx_seq_one_letter_code
_entity_poly.pdbx_strand_id
1 'polypeptide(L)' 'AFADFLVSREGQELAASQNYVPIVPGVEPPEGAPSLDEIDILQGDLQELVADQDAAKERFNQLLEAS' A
#
# COMPACT_ATOMS: atom_id res chain seq x y z
N ALA A 1 5.18 20.21 -4.37
CA ALA A 1 6.63 19.92 -4.29
C ALA A 1 6.89 18.53 -3.71
N PHE A 2 6.60 18.25 -2.43
CA PHE A 2 6.88 16.93 -1.85
C PHE A 2 5.98 15.81 -2.38
N ALA A 3 4.65 16.03 -2.42
CA ALA A 3 3.73 15.04 -3.00
C ALA A 3 4.06 14.74 -4.47
N ASP A 4 4.40 15.78 -5.25
CA ASP A 4 4.83 15.62 -6.64
C ASP A 4 6.11 14.79 -6.75
N PHE A 5 7.06 14.96 -5.84
CA PHE A 5 8.26 14.13 -5.76
C PHE A 5 7.91 12.67 -5.48
N LEU A 6 7.02 12.38 -4.51
CA LEU A 6 6.61 11.01 -4.17
C LEU A 6 6.04 10.25 -5.38
N VAL A 7 5.29 10.92 -6.25
CA VAL A 7 4.69 10.31 -7.45
C VAL A 7 5.55 10.45 -8.71
N SER A 8 6.70 11.13 -8.61
CA SER A 8 7.65 11.26 -9.72
C SER A 8 8.44 9.96 -9.94
N ARG A 9 9.00 9.79 -11.14
CA ARG A 9 9.91 8.67 -11.44
C ARG A 9 11.08 8.60 -10.46
N GLU A 10 11.72 9.74 -10.18
CA GLU A 10 12.86 9.82 -9.27
C GLU A 10 12.49 9.37 -7.85
N GLY A 11 11.34 9.82 -7.33
CA GLY A 11 10.85 9.40 -6.02
C GLY A 11 10.54 7.90 -5.95
N GLN A 12 10.02 7.33 -7.04
CA GLN A 12 9.70 5.91 -7.13
C GLN A 12 10.95 5.04 -7.26
N GLU A 13 11.97 5.46 -8.01
CA GLU A 13 13.28 4.80 -8.06
C GLU A 13 13.96 4.81 -6.67
N LEU A 14 13.86 5.92 -5.94
CA LEU A 14 14.33 6.01 -4.56
C LEU A 14 13.55 5.06 -3.62
N ALA A 15 12.22 4.95 -3.78
CA ALA A 15 11.40 4.02 -3.01
C ALA A 15 11.77 2.55 -3.30
N ALA A 16 11.99 2.20 -4.58
CA ALA A 16 12.42 0.86 -5.00
C ALA A 16 13.75 0.45 -4.33
N SER A 17 14.72 1.36 -4.28
CA SER A 17 15.99 1.11 -3.59
C SER A 17 15.87 0.86 -2.08
N GLN A 18 14.71 1.21 -1.49
CA GLN A 18 14.36 0.99 -0.09
C GLN A 18 13.42 -0.20 0.09
N ASN A 19 13.26 -1.06 -0.93
CA ASN A 19 12.39 -2.23 -0.96
C ASN A 19 10.88 -1.93 -0.97
N TYR A 20 10.46 -0.76 -1.44
CA TYR A 20 9.05 -0.49 -1.74
C TYR A 20 8.73 -0.83 -3.20
N VAL A 21 7.58 -1.46 -3.43
CA VAL A 21 7.07 -1.72 -4.80
C VAL A 21 6.60 -0.39 -5.40
N PRO A 22 7.15 0.02 -6.57
CA PRO A 22 6.71 1.23 -7.25
C PRO A 22 5.27 1.16 -7.74
N ILE A 23 4.59 2.31 -7.76
CA ILE A 23 3.24 2.46 -8.33
C ILE A 23 3.24 3.09 -9.73
N VAL A 24 4.40 3.58 -10.19
CA VAL A 24 4.56 4.21 -11.50
C VAL A 24 5.06 3.18 -12.51
N PRO A 25 4.37 3.02 -13.67
CA PRO A 25 4.80 2.11 -14.72
C PRO A 25 6.23 2.40 -15.23
N GLY A 26 7.00 1.34 -15.44
CA GLY A 26 8.36 1.43 -15.98
C GLY A 26 9.44 1.81 -14.97
N VAL A 27 9.15 1.70 -13.67
CA VAL A 27 10.15 1.63 -12.59
C VAL A 27 10.19 0.18 -12.12
N GLU A 28 11.38 -0.43 -12.14
CA GLU A 28 11.56 -1.83 -11.75
C GLU A 28 11.29 -2.02 -10.24
N PRO A 29 10.61 -3.11 -9.85
CA PRO A 29 10.43 -3.45 -8.45
C PRO A 29 11.75 -3.90 -7.80
N PRO A 30 11.81 -3.97 -6.46
CA PRO A 30 12.91 -4.58 -5.74
C PRO A 30 13.14 -6.03 -6.15
N GLU A 31 14.37 -6.53 -5.97
CA GLU A 31 14.70 -7.93 -6.29
C GLU A 31 13.79 -8.91 -5.54
N GLY A 32 13.16 -9.83 -6.27
CA GLY A 32 12.25 -10.84 -5.72
C GLY A 32 10.83 -10.35 -5.41
N ALA A 33 10.54 -9.05 -5.57
CA ALA A 33 9.18 -8.53 -5.49
C ALA A 33 8.48 -8.63 -6.86
N PRO A 34 7.15 -8.89 -6.88
CA PRO A 34 6.38 -8.84 -8.11
C PRO A 34 6.31 -7.41 -8.66
N SER A 35 6.14 -7.31 -9.97
CA SER A 35 5.73 -6.07 -10.62
C SER A 35 4.29 -5.70 -10.22
N LEU A 36 3.93 -4.42 -10.33
CA LEU A 36 2.61 -3.93 -9.89
C LEU A 36 1.46 -4.65 -10.60
N ASP A 37 1.62 -4.98 -11.88
CA ASP A 37 0.63 -5.68 -12.71
C ASP A 37 0.47 -7.16 -12.36
N GLU A 38 1.41 -7.74 -11.61
CA GLU A 38 1.31 -9.09 -11.06
C GLU A 38 0.60 -9.12 -9.68
N ILE A 39 0.31 -7.96 -9.09
CA ILE A 39 -0.36 -7.85 -7.79
C ILE A 39 -1.87 -7.73 -7.98
N ASP A 40 -2.62 -8.68 -7.43
CA ASP A 40 -4.07 -8.56 -7.30
C ASP A 40 -4.41 -7.58 -6.16
N ILE A 41 -4.70 -6.34 -6.53
CA ILE A 41 -4.98 -5.27 -5.57
C ILE A 41 -6.40 -5.46 -5.02
N LEU A 42 -6.49 -5.70 -3.71
CA LEU A 42 -7.77 -5.70 -3.00
C LEU A 42 -8.42 -4.31 -3.11
N GLN A 43 -9.55 -4.25 -3.80
CA GLN A 43 -10.35 -3.04 -3.96
C GLN A 43 -11.44 -2.98 -2.89
N GLY A 44 -11.73 -1.77 -2.43
CA GLY A 44 -12.83 -1.50 -1.51
C GLY A 44 -13.29 -0.05 -1.63
N ASP A 45 -14.52 0.23 -1.20
CA ASP A 45 -15.02 1.60 -1.15
C ASP A 45 -14.31 2.37 -0.02
N LEU A 46 -13.59 3.44 -0.38
CA LEU A 46 -12.80 4.19 0.60
C LEU A 46 -13.66 4.88 1.67
N GLN A 47 -14.90 5.25 1.35
CA GLN A 47 -15.78 5.91 2.32
C GLN A 47 -16.29 4.90 3.34
N GLU A 48 -16.69 3.70 2.89
CA GLU A 48 -17.08 2.58 3.74
C GLU A 48 -15.91 2.14 4.63
N LEU A 49 -14.72 1.93 4.05
CA LEU A 49 -13.52 1.54 4.81
C LEU A 49 -13.13 2.54 5.91
N VAL A 50 -13.28 3.84 5.64
CA VAL A 50 -13.01 4.90 6.63
C VAL A 50 -14.11 4.93 7.70
N ALA A 51 -15.38 4.81 7.31
CA ALA A 51 -16.50 4.80 8.24
C ALA A 51 -16.44 3.61 9.22
N ASP A 52 -15.99 2.44 8.73
CA ASP A 52 -15.97 1.20 9.52
C ASP A 52 -14.66 0.99 10.30
N GLN A 53 -13.66 1.87 10.14
CA GLN A 53 -12.31 1.67 10.68
C GLN A 53 -12.30 1.39 12.19
N ASP A 54 -13.06 2.15 12.97
CA ASP A 54 -13.07 2.02 14.43
C ASP A 54 -13.77 0.73 14.89
N ALA A 55 -14.89 0.38 14.26
CA ALA A 55 -15.60 -0.87 14.52
C ALA A 55 -14.75 -2.10 14.15
N ALA A 56 -14.02 -2.04 13.02
CA ALA A 56 -13.11 -3.10 12.61
C ALA A 56 -11.97 -3.31 13.63
N LYS A 57 -11.39 -2.23 14.16
CA LYS A 57 -10.36 -2.30 15.21
C LYS A 57 -10.90 -2.89 16.52
N GLU A 58 -12.06 -2.45 16.97
CA GLU A 58 -12.69 -2.98 18.18
C GLU A 58 -12.95 -4.49 18.04
N ARG A 59 -13.51 -4.91 16.89
CA ARG A 59 -13.77 -6.32 16.60
C ARG A 59 -12.49 -7.15 16.60
N PHE A 60 -11.41 -6.64 16.02
CA PHE A 60 -10.11 -7.31 16.02
C PHE A 60 -9.55 -7.50 17.44
N ASN A 61 -9.59 -6.47 18.28
CA ASN A 61 -9.13 -6.56 19.68
C ASN A 61 -9.94 -7.59 20.48
N GLN A 62 -11.27 -7.58 20.34
CA GLN A 62 -12.14 -8.56 21.00
C GLN A 62 -11.79 -10.01 20.62
N LEU A 63 -11.37 -10.25 19.38
CA LEU A 63 -10.94 -11.59 18.94
C LEU A 63 -9.63 -12.04 19.59
N LEU A 64 -8.70 -11.12 19.86
CA LEU A 64 -7.43 -11.41 20.51
C LEU A 64 -7.55 -11.56 22.03
N GLU A 65 -8.47 -10.82 22.66
CA GLU A 65 -8.73 -10.93 24.10
C GLU A 65 -9.52 -12.20 24.46
N ALA A 66 -10.26 -12.75 23.50
CA ALA A 66 -11.04 -13.98 23.66
C ALA A 66 -10.21 -15.27 23.50
N SER A 67 -8.92 -15.16 23.16
CA SER A 67 -7.95 -16.27 23.03
C SER A 67 -6.99 -16.34 24.22
#